data_AF-A0AAW0M9K3-F1
#
_entry.id   AF-A0AAW0M9K3-F1
#
_cell.length_a   1.000
_cell.length_b   1.000
_cell.length_c   1.000
_cell.angle_alpha   90.00
_cell.angle_beta   90.00
_cell.angle_gamma   90.00
#
_symmetry.space_group_name_H-M   'P 1'
#
loop_
_entity.id
_entity.type
_entity.pdbx_description
1 polymer ?
#
loop_
_entity_poly.entity_id
_entity_poly.type
_entity_poly.pdbx_seq_one_letter_code
_entity_poly.pdbx_strand_id
1 'polypeptide(L)'
;MFSDIAGTWNGILEEMSDVKELVPELFYLPETLTNENSIDFGTTQLGGKLDSVELPPWAENPIDFIHKHRMALESEHVSAHLHEWIDLIFG
;
A
#
# COMPACT_ATOMS: atom_id res chain seq x y z
N MET A 1 9.94 8.34 1.11
CA MET A 1 8.61 8.91 1.37
C MET A 1 7.60 8.06 0.63
N PHE A 2 6.44 7.79 1.23
CA PHE A 2 5.41 6.97 0.59
C PHE A 2 4.55 7.86 -0.30
N SER A 3 4.65 7.67 -1.62
CA SER A 3 3.97 8.51 -2.60
C SER A 3 3.39 7.74 -3.79
N ASP A 4 3.76 6.48 -3.97
CA ASP A 4 3.31 5.63 -5.08
C ASP A 4 3.26 4.17 -4.62
N ILE A 5 2.09 3.53 -4.75
CA ILE A 5 1.90 2.12 -4.42
C ILE A 5 2.76 1.22 -5.30
N ALA A 6 2.77 1.46 -6.61
CA ALA A 6 3.49 0.62 -7.58
C ALA A 6 5.00 0.77 -7.39
N GLY A 7 5.50 2.00 -7.24
CA GLY A 7 6.89 2.28 -6.91
C GLY A 7 7.33 1.65 -5.60
N THR A 8 6.49 1.69 -4.55
CA THR A 8 6.81 1.05 -3.26
C THR A 8 6.88 -0.48 -3.39
N TRP A 9 5.93 -1.09 -4.11
CA TRP A 9 5.93 -2.53 -4.38
C TRP A 9 7.18 -2.97 -5.15
N ASN A 10 7.56 -2.23 -6.21
CA ASN A 10 8.76 -2.52 -6.97
C ASN A 10 10.03 -2.38 -6.12
N GLY A 11 10.09 -1.37 -5.26
CA GLY A 11 11.22 -1.19 -4.33
C GLY A 11 11.42 -2.40 -3.42
N ILE A 12 10.34 -2.96 -2.86
CA ILE A 12 10.40 -4.17 -2.02
C ILE A 12 10.91 -5.38 -2.81
N LEU A 13 10.57 -5.51 -4.10
CA LEU A 13 11.01 -6.62 -4.94
C LEU A 13 12.47 -6.51 -5.41
N GLU A 14 12.97 -5.29 -5.60
CA GLU A 14 14.29 -5.04 -6.20
C GLU A 14 15.38 -4.81 -5.13
N GLU A 15 15.05 -4.17 -4.01
CA GLU A 15 16.01 -3.78 -2.99
C GLU A 15 16.13 -4.84 -1.89
N MET A 16 17.28 -5.52 -1.81
CA MET A 16 17.51 -6.59 -0.81
C MET A 16 17.37 -6.15 0.66
N SER A 17 17.49 -4.84 0.94
CA SER A 17 17.30 -4.29 2.28
C SER A 17 15.85 -3.89 2.59
N ASP A 18 14.97 -3.89 1.59
CA ASP A 18 13.58 -3.50 1.74
C ASP A 18 12.69 -4.72 2.02
N VAL A 19 12.44 -4.97 3.30
CA VAL A 19 11.68 -6.13 3.80
C VAL A 19 10.36 -5.70 4.44
N LYS A 20 9.72 -4.65 3.92
CA LYS A 20 8.49 -4.09 4.48
C LYS A 20 7.29 -5.01 4.22
N GLU A 21 6.41 -5.08 5.22
CA GLU A 21 5.09 -5.72 5.15
C GLU A 21 3.98 -4.68 5.26
N LEU A 22 2.77 -5.05 4.83
CA LEU A 22 1.62 -4.15 4.89
C LEU A 22 1.11 -3.95 6.32
N VAL A 23 0.60 -2.74 6.59
CA VAL A 23 -0.08 -2.39 7.83
C VAL A 23 -1.60 -2.58 7.71
N PRO A 24 -2.33 -2.83 8.82
CA PRO A 24 -3.78 -3.08 8.79
C PRO A 24 -4.60 -1.99 8.09
N GLU A 25 -4.17 -0.74 8.18
CA GLU A 25 -4.86 0.42 7.62
C GLU A 25 -5.04 0.33 6.10
N LEU A 26 -4.16 -0.38 5.40
CA LEU A 26 -4.28 -0.64 3.96
C LEU A 26 -5.41 -1.63 3.59
N PHE A 27 -6.20 -2.07 4.57
CA PHE A 27 -7.38 -2.93 4.35
C PHE A 27 -8.69 -2.31 4.84
N TYR A 28 -8.66 -1.11 5.45
CA TYR A 28 -9.90 -0.45 5.91
C TYR A 28 -9.90 1.08 5.94
N LEU A 29 -8.75 1.77 5.84
CA LEU A 29 -8.64 3.22 6.05
C LEU A 29 -8.13 3.95 4.79
N PRO A 30 -9.02 4.38 3.87
CA PRO A 30 -8.62 5.06 2.63
C PRO A 30 -7.90 6.40 2.84
N GLU A 31 -8.11 7.03 3.99
CA GLU A 31 -7.48 8.29 4.38
C GLU A 31 -5.96 8.18 4.44
N THR A 32 -5.41 6.97 4.62
CA THR A 32 -3.97 6.71 4.56
C THR A 32 -3.33 7.02 3.21
N LEU A 33 -4.14 7.10 2.15
CA LEU A 33 -3.68 7.35 0.78
C LEU A 33 -3.94 8.80 0.34
N THR A 34 -4.52 9.64 1.21
CA THR A 34 -4.94 11.00 0.87
C THR A 34 -4.29 12.05 1.76
N ASN A 35 -3.94 13.19 1.18
CA ASN A 35 -3.46 14.36 1.92
C ASN A 35 -4.63 15.26 2.37
N GLU A 36 -5.51 14.76 3.25
CA GLU A 36 -6.71 15.51 3.69
C GLU A 36 -6.37 16.86 4.34
N ASN A 37 -5.24 16.91 5.05
CA ASN A 37 -4.78 18.10 5.75
C ASN A 37 -4.07 19.11 4.83
N SER A 38 -3.97 18.84 3.52
CA SER A 38 -3.30 19.72 2.55
C SER A 38 -1.88 20.11 2.99
N ILE A 39 -1.15 19.15 3.56
CA ILE A 39 0.22 19.35 4.05
C ILE A 39 1.14 19.53 2.85
N ASP A 40 2.04 20.51 2.91
CA ASP A 40 3.10 20.64 1.92
C ASP A 40 4.22 19.62 2.21
N PHE A 41 4.25 18.57 1.41
CA PHE A 41 5.27 17.53 1.46
C PHE A 41 6.52 17.85 0.63
N GLY A 42 6.54 18.99 -0.05
CA GLY A 42 7.65 19.42 -0.90
C GLY A 42 7.64 18.74 -2.28
N THR A 43 8.84 18.63 -2.86
CA THR A 43 9.05 18.09 -4.22
C THR A 43 10.12 17.01 -4.21
N THR A 44 9.97 16.03 -5.10
CA THR A 44 11.01 15.03 -5.36
C THR A 44 12.23 15.68 -6.00
N GLN A 45 13.36 14.96 -6.03
CA GLN A 45 14.58 15.42 -6.70
C GLN A 45 14.38 15.68 -8.20
N LEU A 46 13.37 15.04 -8.80
CA LEU A 46 12.98 15.21 -10.21
C LEU A 46 11.97 16.36 -10.41
N GLY A 47 11.62 17.09 -9.35
CA GLY A 47 10.68 18.22 -9.38
C GLY A 47 9.20 17.83 -9.31
N GLY A 48 8.87 16.55 -9.09
CA GLY A 48 7.49 16.11 -8.90
C GLY A 48 6.95 16.58 -7.55
N LYS A 49 5.79 17.24 -7.52
CA LYS A 49 5.16 17.66 -6.27
C LYS A 49 4.60 16.45 -5.53
N LEU A 50 4.88 16.35 -4.23
CA LEU A 50 4.35 15.31 -3.38
C LEU A 50 2.99 15.73 -2.80
N ASP A 51 2.02 14.82 -2.85
CA ASP A 51 0.67 15.04 -2.35
C ASP A 51 0.04 13.69 -1.93
N SER A 52 -1.21 13.41 -2.33
CA SER A 52 -1.86 12.12 -2.13
C SER A 52 -1.13 11.00 -2.87
N VAL A 53 -1.24 9.77 -2.37
CA VAL A 53 -0.51 8.61 -2.88
C VAL A 53 -1.02 8.25 -4.28
N GLU A 54 -0.09 8.03 -5.22
CA GLU A 54 -0.41 7.55 -6.55
C GLU A 54 -0.92 6.11 -6.50
N LEU A 55 -2.11 5.90 -7.06
CA LEU A 55 -2.79 4.62 -7.06
C LEU A 55 -2.48 3.82 -8.34
N PRO A 56 -2.50 2.48 -8.27
CA PRO A 56 -2.40 1.64 -9.45
C PRO A 56 -3.56 1.88 -10.43
N PRO A 57 -3.39 1.61 -11.74
CA PRO A 57 -4.40 1.92 -12.76
C PRO A 57 -5.73 1.15 -12.62
N TRP A 58 -5.77 0.11 -11.79
CA TRP A 58 -6.96 -0.67 -11.50
C TRP A 58 -7.80 -0.11 -10.34
N ALA A 59 -7.29 0.89 -9.61
CA ALA A 59 -8.01 1.55 -8.52
C ALA A 59 -8.49 2.92 -9.00
N GLU A 60 -9.80 3.15 -8.95
CA GLU A 60 -10.41 4.41 -9.39
C GLU A 60 -10.17 5.54 -8.39
N ASN A 61 -10.09 5.20 -7.10
CA ASN A 61 -9.89 6.13 -5.99
C ASN A 61 -9.44 5.36 -4.73
N PRO A 62 -9.04 6.05 -3.64
CA PRO A 62 -8.58 5.39 -2.41
C PRO A 62 -9.59 4.42 -1.79
N ILE A 63 -10.88 4.75 -1.85
CA ILE A 63 -11.95 3.89 -1.31
C ILE A 63 -12.01 2.57 -2.09
N ASP A 64 -11.98 2.66 -3.42
CA ASP A 64 -11.97 1.50 -4.30
C ASP A 64 -10.69 0.65 -4.13
N PHE A 65 -9.53 1.30 -3.95
CA PHE A 65 -8.28 0.60 -3.61
C PHE A 65 -8.44 -0.24 -2.33
N ILE A 66 -8.86 0.39 -1.23
CA ILE A 66 -9.05 -0.28 0.07
C ILE A 66 -10.10 -1.39 -0.03
N HIS A 67 -11.19 -1.16 -0.76
CA HIS A 67 -12.23 -2.16 -0.96
C HIS A 67 -11.68 -3.41 -1.65
N LYS A 68 -10.90 -3.23 -2.73
CA LYS A 68 -10.24 -4.34 -3.44
C LYS A 68 -9.21 -5.04 -2.58
N HIS A 69 -8.42 -4.31 -1.79
CA HIS A 69 -7.48 -4.89 -0.84
C HIS A 69 -8.18 -5.77 0.20
N ARG A 70 -9.29 -5.29 0.77
CA ARG A 70 -10.10 -6.06 1.70
C ARG A 70 -10.70 -7.30 1.05
N MET A 71 -11.23 -7.19 -0.16
CA MET A 71 -11.74 -8.35 -0.91
C MET A 71 -10.64 -9.40 -1.17
N ALA A 72 -9.42 -8.96 -1.47
CA ALA A 72 -8.29 -9.85 -1.67
C ALA A 72 -7.90 -10.57 -0.37
N LEU A 73 -7.84 -9.86 0.76
CA LEU A 73 -7.56 -10.43 2.08
C LEU A 73 -8.59 -11.49 2.50
N GLU A 74 -9.86 -11.25 2.19
CA GLU A 74 -10.98 -12.16 2.53
C GLU A 74 -11.23 -13.23 1.44
N SER A 75 -10.34 -13.35 0.45
CA SER A 75 -10.49 -14.31 -0.65
C SER A 75 -10.25 -15.75 -0.18
N GLU A 76 -10.79 -16.73 -0.92
CA GLU A 76 -10.52 -18.16 -0.66
C GLU A 76 -9.02 -18.48 -0.74
N HIS A 77 -8.29 -17.82 -1.65
CA HIS A 77 -6.85 -17.99 -1.80
C HIS A 77 -6.11 -17.57 -0.53
N VAL A 78 -6.34 -16.36 -0.03
CA VAL A 78 -5.70 -15.90 1.20
C VAL A 78 -6.17 -16.72 2.39
N SER A 79 -7.46 -17.03 2.51
CA SER A 79 -7.99 -17.87 3.60
C SER A 79 -7.31 -19.23 3.69
N ALA A 80 -7.01 -19.86 2.55
CA ALA A 80 -6.34 -21.15 2.50
C ALA A 80 -4.86 -21.09 2.90
N HIS A 81 -4.16 -19.96 2.72
CA HIS A 81 -2.71 -19.85 2.89
C HIS A 81 -2.28 -18.88 4.01
N LEU A 82 -3.20 -18.14 4.62
CA LEU A 82 -2.88 -17.12 5.63
C LEU A 82 -2.11 -17.70 6.83
N HIS A 83 -2.40 -18.94 7.19
CA HIS A 83 -1.69 -19.64 8.26
C HIS A 83 -0.18 -19.76 8.00
N GLU A 84 0.24 -19.91 6.74
CA GLU A 84 1.66 -20.00 6.37
C GLU A 84 2.39 -18.67 6.66
N TRP A 85 1.72 -17.54 6.43
CA TRP A 85 2.25 -16.22 6.80
C TRP A 85 2.28 -16.02 8.32
N ILE A 86 1.24 -16.49 9.04
CA ILE A 86 1.21 -16.43 10.51
C ILE A 86 2.38 -17.22 11.11
N ASP A 87 2.66 -18.41 10.57
CA ASP A 87 3.79 -19.23 11.01
C ASP A 87 5.14 -18.55 10.72
N LEU A 88 5.28 -17.80 9.62
CA LEU A 88 6.49 -17.03 9.33
C LEU A 88 6.73 -15.89 10.34
N ILE A 89 5.67 -15.18 10.73
CA ILE A 89 5.77 -13.96 11.56
C ILE A 89 5.80 -14.29 13.06
N PHE A 90 5.03 -15.29 13.49
CA PHE A 90 4.80 -15.58 14.91
C PHE A 90 5.14 -17.03 15.33
N GLY A 91 5.42 -17.92 14.36
CA GLY A 91 5.68 -19.34 14.60
C GLY A 91 7.06 -19.64 15.18
#